data_AF-A0A392WKB2-F1
#
_entry.id   AF-A0A392WKB2-F1
#
_cell.length_a   1.000
_cell.length_b   1.000
_cell.length_c   1.000
_cell.angle_alpha   90.00
_cell.angle_beta   90.00
_cell.angle_gamma   90.00
#
_symmetry.space_group_name_H-M   'P 1'
#
loop_
_entity.id
_entity.type
_entity.pdbx_description
1 polymer ?
#
loop_
_entity_poly.entity_id
_entity_poly.type
_entity_poly.pdbx_seq_one_letter_code
_entity_poly.pdbx_strand_id
1 'polypeptide(L)' 'YEAHMKAQEEQRAAASASAAATSNGSPIFTYSELGMDDPVDFPNFMDPPASG' A
#
# COMPACT_ATOMS: atom_id res chain seq x y z
N TYR A 1 3.93 -0.29 -18.72
CA TYR A 1 2.88 0.10 -17.77
C TYR A 1 2.48 -1.10 -16.91
N GLU A 2 2.01 -2.18 -17.53
CA GLU A 2 1.61 -3.42 -16.81
C GLU A 2 2.68 -4.03 -15.89
N ALA A 3 3.96 -3.99 -16.29
CA ALA A 3 5.06 -4.55 -15.49
C ALA A 3 5.23 -3.86 -14.11
N HIS A 4 4.98 -2.55 -14.02
CA HIS A 4 5.10 -1.83 -12.75
C HIS A 4 3.89 -2.04 -11.84
N MET A 5 2.69 -2.15 -12.42
CA MET A 5 1.48 -2.49 -11.66
C MET A 5 1.61 -3.85 -11.01
N LYS A 6 2.11 -4.84 -11.78
CA LYS A 6 2.33 -6.20 -11.29
C LYS A 6 3.39 -6.26 -10.19
N ALA A 7 4.49 -5.53 -10.35
CA ALA A 7 5.55 -5.50 -9.34
C ALA A 7 5.06 -4.87 -8.01
N GLN A 8 4.26 -3.81 -8.07
CA GLN A 8 3.70 -3.17 -6.87
C GLN A 8 2.71 -4.10 -6.14
N GLU A 9 1.83 -4.77 -6.87
CA GLU A 9 0.89 -5.76 -6.31
C GLU A 9 1.64 -6.92 -5.63
N GLU A 10 2.70 -7.43 -6.27
CA GLU A 10 3.55 -8.48 -5.72
C GLU A 10 4.25 -8.03 -4.42
N GLN A 11 4.74 -6.79 -4.36
CA GLN A 11 5.32 -6.23 -3.13
C GLN A 11 4.28 -6.06 -2.01
N ARG A 12 3.04 -5.61 -2.32
CA ARG A 12 1.94 -5.52 -1.35
C ARG A 12 1.57 -6.91 -0.80
N ALA A 13 1.46 -7.90 -1.68
CA ALA A 13 1.16 -9.27 -1.29
C ALA A 13 2.26 -9.88 -0.40
N ALA A 14 3.53 -9.66 -0.75
CA ALA A 14 4.68 -10.13 0.04
C ALA A 14 4.73 -9.46 1.43
N ALA A 15 4.47 -8.16 1.51
CA ALA A 15 4.39 -7.44 2.79
C ALA A 15 3.23 -7.96 3.67
N SER A 16 2.05 -8.19 3.08
CA SER A 16 0.90 -8.74 3.80
C SER A 16 1.15 -10.17 4.31
N ALA A 17 1.83 -11.01 3.53
CA ALA A 17 2.18 -12.37 3.96
C ALA A 17 3.22 -12.37 5.09
N SER A 18 4.20 -11.46 5.04
CA SER A 18 5.19 -11.27 6.11
C SER A 18 4.52 -10.74 7.39
N ALA A 19 3.59 -9.79 7.26
CA ALA A 19 2.79 -9.27 8.37
C ALA A 19 1.95 -10.38 9.03
N ALA A 20 1.32 -11.25 8.23
CA ALA A 20 0.58 -12.41 8.77
C ALA A 20 1.49 -13.37 9.54
N ALA A 21 2.69 -13.66 9.04
CA ALA A 21 3.64 -14.57 9.69
C ALA A 21 4.22 -14.02 11.01
N THR A 22 4.41 -12.70 11.14
CA THR A 22 4.87 -12.07 12.40
C THR A 22 3.75 -11.87 13.42
N SER A 23 2.50 -12.02 12.99
CA SER A 23 1.33 -11.76 13.82
C SER A 23 0.91 -12.89 14.77
N ASN A 24 1.50 -14.09 14.64
CA ASN A 24 1.16 -15.30 15.41
C ASN A 24 1.38 -15.22 16.95
N GLY A 25 1.75 -14.04 17.48
CA GLY A 25 1.87 -13.76 18.91
C GLY A 25 1.85 -12.28 19.28
N SER A 26 1.52 -11.39 18.34
CA SER A 26 1.54 -9.93 18.49
C SER A 26 0.13 -9.36 18.31
N PRO A 27 -0.26 -8.29 19.02
CA PRO A 27 -1.57 -7.66 18.82
C PRO A 27 -1.76 -7.30 17.34
N ILE A 28 -2.89 -7.75 16.78
CA ILE A 28 -3.31 -7.44 15.41
C ILE A 28 -3.88 -6.04 15.43
N PHE A 29 -3.22 -5.10 14.77
CA PHE A 29 -3.81 -3.83 14.40
C PHE A 29 -4.18 -3.87 12.93
N THR A 30 -5.37 -3.39 12.59
CA THR A 30 -5.77 -3.27 11.19
C THR A 30 -4.98 -2.15 10.52
N TYR A 31 -4.84 -2.21 9.19
CA TYR A 31 -4.18 -1.15 8.42
C TYR A 31 -4.75 0.24 8.72
N SER A 32 -6.07 0.34 8.91
CA SER A 32 -6.76 1.58 9.28
C SER A 32 -6.47 2.04 10.71
N GLU A 33 -6.28 1.11 11.65
CA GLU A 33 -5.89 1.48 13.02
C GLU A 33 -4.43 1.95 13.12
N LEU A 34 -3.57 1.48 12.22
CA LEU A 34 -2.19 1.94 12.10
C LEU A 34 -2.04 3.26 11.31
N GLY A 35 -3.15 3.84 10.83
CA GLY A 35 -3.13 5.01 9.94
C GLY A 35 -2.39 4.74 8.63
N MET A 36 -2.28 3.47 8.24
CA MET A 36 -1.56 3.00 7.05
C MET A 36 -2.51 2.79 5.86
N ASP A 37 -3.74 3.28 5.91
CA ASP A 37 -4.64 3.26 4.76
C ASP A 37 -3.92 3.83 3.53
N ASP A 38 -3.99 3.11 2.41
CA ASP A 38 -3.39 3.53 1.15
C ASP A 38 -3.96 4.91 0.81
N PRO A 39 -3.14 5.96 0.74
CA PRO A 39 -3.65 7.29 0.45
C PRO A 39 -4.25 7.26 -0.94
N VAL A 40 -5.58 7.32 -0.95
CA VAL A 40 -6.41 7.17 -2.17
C VAL A 40 -6.03 8.23 -3.21
N ASP A 41 -5.43 9.34 -2.74
CA ASP A 41 -5.03 10.50 -3.52
C ASP A 41 -3.63 10.98 -3.13
N PHE A 42 -2.59 10.15 -3.26
CA PHE A 42 -1.26 10.75 -3.41
C PHE A 42 -1.25 11.52 -4.73
N PRO A 43 -1.08 12.85 -4.73
CA PRO A 43 -0.95 13.59 -5.97
C PRO A 43 0.28 13.06 -6.69
N ASN A 44 0.06 12.40 -7.82
CA ASN A 44 1.14 11.93 -8.66
C ASN A 44 1.94 13.16 -9.09
N PHE A 45 3.23 13.21 -8.77
CA PHE A 45 4.07 14.38 -9.05
C PHE A 45 4.13 14.75 -10.55
N MET A 46 3.73 13.81 -11.42
CA MET A 46 3.62 13.99 -12.88
C MET A 46 2.21 14.36 -13.36
N ASP A 47 1.21 14.42 -12.48
CA ASP A 47 -0.10 14.92 -12.90
C ASP A 47 0.04 16.40 -13.26
N PRO A 48 -0.35 16.79 -14.48
CA PRO A 48 -0.34 18.19 -14.85
C PRO A 48 -1.22 18.96 -13.88
N PRO A 49 -0.85 20.21 -13.51
CA PRO A 49 -1.71 21.01 -12.65
C PRO A 49 -3.10 21.05 -13.27
N ALA A 50 -4.13 20.79 -12.46
CA ALA A 50 -5.52 20.88 -12.91
C ALA A 50 -5.70 22.26 -13.54
N SER A 51 -5.86 22.30 -14.86
CA SER A 51 -5.93 23.53 -15.63
C SER A 51 -6.99 24.46 -15.01
N GLY A 52 -6.54 25.62 -14.56
CA GLY A 52 -7.39 26.75 -14.18
C GLY A 52 -7.69 27.65 -15.36
#